data_AF-A0A1F7RNQ3-F1
#
_entry.id   AF-A0A1F7RNQ3-F1
#
_cell.length_a   1.000
_cell.length_b   1.000
_cell.length_c   1.000
_cell.angle_alpha   90.00
_cell.angle_beta   90.00
_cell.angle_gamma   90.00
#
_symmetry.space_group_name_H-M   'P 1'
#
loop_
_entity.id
_entity.type
_entity.pdbx_description
1 polymer ?
#
loop_
_entity_poly.entity_id
_entity_poly.type
_entity_poly.pdbx_seq_one_letter_code
_entity_poly.pdbx_strand_id
1 'polypeptide(L)'
;MKLIKKKLVLFALFSSVFTAGCLLGMKVTSHIYNKCCFSQILDHDAIALASKIDTVCQLRLGQVGVTIDLLEKGIDWNIVALAQAPNIREGDYRYNILRAAKTYRAIFPSHSLLTDIVDDALSDIKKIESFEYDTPLCCLVRSAGRQKNL
;
A
#
# COMPACT_ATOMS: atom_id res chain seq x y z
N MET A 1 2.99 -45.64 -46.27
CA MET A 1 3.01 -45.48 -44.79
C MET A 1 4.12 -44.57 -44.22
N LYS A 2 5.35 -44.52 -44.78
CA LYS A 2 6.45 -43.71 -44.19
C LYS A 2 6.24 -42.18 -44.21
N LEU A 3 5.54 -41.65 -45.22
CA LEU A 3 5.25 -40.20 -45.35
C LEU A 3 4.26 -39.65 -44.32
N ILE A 4 3.29 -40.46 -43.90
CA ILE A 4 2.25 -40.05 -42.94
C ILE A 4 2.85 -39.91 -41.54
N LYS A 5 3.73 -40.84 -41.13
CA LYS A 5 4.46 -40.76 -39.85
C LYS A 5 5.34 -39.51 -39.75
N LYS A 6 6.06 -39.14 -40.83
CA LYS A 6 6.89 -37.92 -40.86
C LYS A 6 6.07 -36.64 -40.70
N LYS A 7 4.91 -36.54 -41.36
CA LYS A 7 4.02 -35.37 -41.24
C LYS A 7 3.45 -35.22 -39.82
N LEU A 8 3.13 -36.34 -39.18
CA LEU A 8 2.58 -36.37 -37.82
C LEU A 8 3.61 -35.97 -36.76
N VAL A 9 4.86 -36.42 -36.92
CA VAL A 9 5.98 -35.99 -36.08
C VAL A 9 6.26 -34.49 -36.23
N LEU A 10 6.24 -33.96 -37.47
CA LEU A 10 6.48 -32.53 -37.71
C LEU A 10 5.37 -31.66 -37.09
N PHE A 11 4.12 -32.10 -37.18
CA PHE A 11 2.97 -31.41 -36.59
C PHE A 11 3.03 -31.40 -35.05
N ALA A 12 3.40 -32.53 -34.44
CA ALA A 12 3.59 -32.61 -32.98
C ALA A 12 4.71 -31.67 -32.52
N LEU A 13 5.80 -31.57 -33.29
CA LEU A 13 6.92 -30.68 -32.99
C LEU A 13 6.49 -29.20 -33.07
N PHE A 14 5.78 -28.80 -34.14
CA PHE A 14 5.23 -27.46 -34.27
C PHE A 14 4.25 -27.11 -33.15
N SER A 15 3.34 -28.03 -32.82
CA SER A 15 2.34 -27.84 -31.77
C SER A 15 3.00 -27.67 -30.40
N SER A 16 4.06 -28.44 -30.12
CA SER A 16 4.84 -28.35 -28.86
C SER A 16 5.61 -27.02 -28.73
N VAL A 17 6.22 -26.55 -29.82
CA VAL A 17 6.94 -25.26 -29.83
C VAL A 17 5.94 -24.10 -29.71
N PHE A 18 4.78 -24.21 -30.35
CA PHE A 18 3.71 -23.21 -30.24
C PHE A 18 3.14 -23.14 -28.82
N THR A 19 2.84 -24.28 -28.19
CA THR A 19 2.35 -24.31 -26.80
C THR A 19 3.39 -23.81 -25.81
N ALA A 20 4.67 -24.18 -25.97
CA ALA A 20 5.76 -23.64 -25.17
C ALA A 20 5.90 -22.11 -25.32
N GLY A 21 5.79 -21.60 -26.56
CA GLY A 21 5.77 -20.17 -26.84
C GLY A 21 4.58 -19.44 -26.20
N CYS A 22 3.37 -20.00 -26.29
CA CYS A 22 2.19 -19.44 -25.63
C CYS A 22 2.33 -19.40 -24.10
N LEU A 23 2.85 -20.47 -23.48
CA LEU A 23 3.06 -20.51 -22.02
C LEU A 23 4.08 -19.45 -21.56
N LEU A 24 5.18 -19.29 -22.31
CA LEU A 24 6.17 -18.25 -22.05
C LEU A 24 5.57 -16.85 -22.23
N GLY A 25 4.82 -16.64 -23.30
CA GLY A 25 4.12 -15.37 -23.57
C GLY A 25 3.15 -15.01 -22.45
N MET A 26 2.30 -15.96 -22.02
CA MET A 26 1.37 -15.73 -20.90
C MET A 26 2.10 -15.41 -19.60
N LYS A 27 3.23 -16.07 -19.32
CA LYS A 27 4.03 -15.80 -18.12
C LYS A 27 4.67 -14.40 -18.15
N VAL A 28 5.19 -13.97 -19.30
CA VAL A 28 5.77 -12.63 -19.47
C VAL A 28 4.68 -11.55 -19.37
N THR A 29 3.56 -11.71 -20.06
CA THR A 29 2.45 -10.75 -20.01
C THR A 29 1.84 -10.68 -18.62
N SER A 30 1.67 -11.81 -17.93
CA SER A 30 1.24 -11.85 -16.53
C SER A 30 2.24 -11.14 -15.62
N HIS A 31 3.54 -11.33 -15.82
CA HIS A 31 4.58 -10.65 -15.04
C HIS A 31 4.57 -9.13 -15.25
N ILE A 32 4.45 -8.67 -16.50
CA ILE A 32 4.37 -7.24 -16.84
C ILE A 32 3.09 -6.63 -16.27
N TYR A 33 1.96 -7.29 -16.45
CA TYR A 33 0.68 -6.84 -15.89
C TYR A 33 0.74 -6.75 -14.37
N ASN A 34 1.28 -7.78 -13.72
CA ASN A 34 1.42 -7.80 -12.27
C ASN A 34 2.34 -6.65 -11.81
N LYS A 35 3.49 -6.45 -12.47
CA LYS A 35 4.42 -5.38 -12.09
C LYS A 35 3.87 -3.98 -12.34
N CYS A 36 3.23 -3.73 -13.48
CA CYS A 36 2.77 -2.39 -13.87
C CYS A 36 1.43 -2.01 -13.23
N CYS A 37 0.41 -2.88 -13.29
CA CYS A 37 -0.92 -2.53 -12.79
C CYS A 37 -0.97 -2.56 -11.26
N PHE A 38 -0.39 -3.56 -10.59
CA PHE A 38 -0.42 -3.57 -9.12
C PHE A 38 0.46 -2.47 -8.52
N SER A 39 1.61 -2.12 -9.11
CA SER A 39 2.40 -1.01 -8.56
C SER A 39 1.65 0.32 -8.67
N GLN A 40 0.97 0.59 -9.78
CA GLN A 40 0.14 1.79 -9.94
C GLN A 40 -1.03 1.86 -8.95
N ILE A 41 -1.69 0.73 -8.68
CA ILE A 41 -2.77 0.65 -7.68
C ILE A 41 -2.22 0.96 -6.29
N LEU A 42 -1.09 0.36 -5.92
CA LEU A 42 -0.45 0.55 -4.61
C LEU A 42 0.04 1.98 -4.40
N ASP A 43 0.56 2.62 -5.44
CA ASP A 43 0.97 4.03 -5.38
C ASP A 43 -0.25 4.95 -5.23
N HIS A 44 -1.37 4.62 -5.88
CA HIS A 44 -2.62 5.35 -5.71
C HIS A 44 -3.17 5.23 -4.28
N ASP A 45 -3.13 4.03 -3.69
CA ASP A 45 -3.55 3.79 -2.31
C ASP A 45 -2.68 4.56 -1.30
N ALA A 46 -1.36 4.63 -1.55
CA ALA A 46 -0.43 5.40 -0.75
C ALA A 46 -0.71 6.92 -0.82
N ILE A 47 -0.97 7.45 -2.02
CA ILE A 47 -1.34 8.87 -2.22
C ILE A 47 -2.68 9.16 -1.52
N ALA A 48 -3.67 8.30 -1.68
CA ALA A 48 -4.97 8.45 -1.04
C ALA A 48 -4.85 8.43 0.50
N LEU A 49 -4.03 7.53 1.04
CA LEU A 49 -3.74 7.49 2.48
C LEU A 49 -3.03 8.76 2.96
N ALA A 50 -2.01 9.22 2.23
CA ALA A 50 -1.29 10.45 2.56
C ALA A 50 -2.24 11.66 2.60
N SER A 51 -3.10 11.82 1.58
CA SER A 51 -4.07 12.90 1.50
C SER A 51 -5.10 12.86 2.64
N LYS A 52 -5.61 11.67 3.01
CA LYS A 52 -6.54 11.53 4.14
C LYS A 52 -5.88 11.89 5.47
N ILE A 53 -4.66 11.42 5.72
CA ILE A 53 -3.91 11.77 6.94
C ILE A 53 -3.70 13.28 6.99
N ASP A 54 -3.27 13.89 5.89
CA ASP A 54 -3.03 15.33 5.83
C ASP A 54 -4.32 16.12 6.10
N THR A 55 -5.41 15.76 5.43
CA THR A 55 -6.73 16.40 5.59
C THR A 55 -7.20 16.31 7.04
N VAL A 56 -7.17 15.11 7.65
CA VAL A 56 -7.63 14.95 9.03
C VAL A 56 -6.73 15.70 10.01
N CYS A 57 -5.42 15.73 9.77
CA CYS A 57 -4.51 16.53 10.59
C CYS A 57 -4.82 18.03 10.52
N GLN A 58 -5.08 18.56 9.33
CA GLN A 58 -5.48 19.95 9.14
C GLN A 58 -6.82 20.27 9.84
N LEU A 59 -7.81 19.38 9.73
CA LEU A 59 -9.10 19.54 10.42
C LEU A 59 -8.91 19.59 11.95
N ARG A 60 -8.10 18.67 12.50
CA ARG A 60 -7.78 18.60 13.94
C ARG A 60 -7.00 19.82 14.45
N LEU A 61 -6.30 20.56 13.58
CA LEU A 61 -5.61 21.81 13.93
C LEU A 61 -6.55 23.03 14.04
N GLY A 62 -7.86 22.86 13.86
CA GLY A 62 -8.86 23.89 14.20
C GLY A 62 -9.86 24.25 13.10
N GLN A 63 -10.16 23.36 12.16
CA GLN A 63 -11.15 23.61 11.11
C GLN A 63 -12.24 22.52 11.09
N VAL A 64 -13.38 22.82 11.73
CA VAL A 64 -14.72 22.21 11.58
C VAL A 64 -15.01 20.90 12.36
N GLY A 65 -16.17 20.90 13.06
CA GLY A 65 -16.68 19.80 13.90
C GLY A 65 -17.59 18.78 13.20
N VAL A 66 -17.25 18.37 11.98
CA VAL A 66 -17.96 17.34 11.17
C VAL A 66 -16.91 16.60 10.33
N THR A 67 -16.98 15.33 9.93
CA THR A 67 -17.16 14.08 10.69
C THR A 67 -15.81 13.37 10.59
N ILE A 68 -14.90 13.60 11.55
CA ILE A 68 -13.55 13.01 11.55
C ILE A 68 -13.64 11.48 11.50
N ASP A 69 -14.62 10.89 12.18
CA ASP A 69 -14.83 9.43 12.26
C ASP A 69 -14.98 8.74 10.90
N LEU A 70 -15.62 9.39 9.93
CA LEU A 70 -15.81 8.84 8.58
C LEU A 70 -14.51 8.86 7.77
N LEU A 71 -13.71 9.91 7.94
CA LEU A 71 -12.39 10.02 7.33
C LEU A 71 -11.39 9.05 7.98
N GLU A 72 -11.46 8.85 9.30
CA GLU A 72 -10.61 7.92 10.05
C GLU A 72 -10.89 6.45 9.73
N LYS A 73 -12.17 6.07 9.58
CA LYS A 73 -12.48 4.73 9.04
C LYS A 73 -11.86 4.52 7.66
N GLY A 74 -11.84 5.57 6.83
CA GLY A 74 -11.17 5.56 5.54
C GLY A 74 -9.64 5.50 5.61
N ILE A 75 -9.03 5.85 6.74
CA ILE A 75 -7.58 5.71 6.99
C ILE A 75 -7.27 4.24 7.30
N ASP A 76 -8.01 3.60 8.21
CA ASP A 76 -7.78 2.21 8.61
C ASP A 76 -7.87 1.25 7.42
N TRP A 77 -8.87 1.40 6.56
CA TRP A 77 -8.99 0.62 5.32
C TRP A 77 -7.78 0.77 4.39
N ASN A 78 -7.30 2.00 4.19
CA ASN A 78 -6.18 2.29 3.32
C ASN A 78 -4.85 1.79 3.92
N ILE A 79 -4.71 1.76 5.24
CA ILE A 79 -3.55 1.15 5.92
C ILE A 79 -3.52 -0.35 5.64
N VAL A 80 -4.63 -1.04 5.85
CA VAL A 80 -4.71 -2.50 5.60
C VAL A 80 -4.39 -2.81 4.14
N ALA A 81 -4.98 -2.09 3.20
CA ALA A 81 -4.73 -2.28 1.77
C ALA A 81 -3.24 -2.04 1.42
N LEU A 82 -2.65 -0.96 1.93
CA LEU A 82 -1.26 -0.62 1.65
C LEU A 82 -0.26 -1.56 2.33
N ALA A 83 -0.53 -2.03 3.55
CA ALA A 83 0.34 -2.95 4.28
C ALA A 83 0.36 -4.36 3.70
N GLN A 84 -0.69 -4.78 2.99
CA GLN A 84 -0.72 -6.04 2.24
C GLN A 84 0.12 -5.98 0.95
N ALA A 85 0.70 -4.83 0.60
CA ALA A 85 1.55 -4.70 -0.56
C ALA A 85 2.81 -5.59 -0.45
N PRO A 86 3.12 -6.41 -1.45
CA PRO A 86 4.34 -7.21 -1.43
C PRO A 86 5.58 -6.31 -1.56
N ASN A 87 6.60 -6.60 -0.75
CA ASN A 87 7.94 -5.98 -0.79
C ASN A 87 7.99 -4.46 -0.48
N ILE A 88 7.36 -4.03 0.60
CA ILE A 88 7.56 -2.65 1.12
C ILE A 88 8.96 -2.56 1.73
N ARG A 89 9.83 -1.73 1.14
CA ARG A 89 11.21 -1.54 1.65
C ARG A 89 11.29 -0.29 2.51
N GLU A 90 12.11 -0.35 3.56
CA GLU A 90 12.44 0.81 4.38
C GLU A 90 13.03 1.92 3.48
N GLY A 91 12.48 3.13 3.59
CA GLY A 91 12.86 4.29 2.75
C GLY A 91 11.98 4.52 1.52
N ASP A 92 11.19 3.53 1.07
CA ASP A 92 10.22 3.75 -0.01
C ASP A 92 9.13 4.74 0.41
N TYR A 93 8.54 5.44 -0.56
CA TYR A 93 7.39 6.33 -0.32
C TYR A 93 6.27 5.64 0.46
N ARG A 94 5.89 4.43 0.05
CA ARG A 94 4.84 3.61 0.71
C ARG A 94 5.18 3.30 2.17
N TYR A 95 6.44 2.97 2.46
CA TYR A 95 6.92 2.77 3.83
C TYR A 95 6.82 4.05 4.65
N ASN A 96 7.20 5.19 4.07
CA ASN A 96 7.09 6.49 4.74
C ASN A 96 5.64 6.89 5.02
N ILE A 97 4.69 6.53 4.14
CA ILE A 97 3.26 6.73 4.38
C ILE A 97 2.73 5.82 5.49
N LEU A 98 3.08 4.52 5.51
CA LEU A 98 2.72 3.63 6.63
C LEU A 98 3.32 4.09 7.96
N ARG A 99 4.54 4.61 7.92
CA ARG A 99 5.20 5.24 9.07
C ARG A 99 4.44 6.46 9.57
N ALA A 100 3.97 7.32 8.66
CA ALA A 100 3.12 8.46 9.00
C ALA A 100 1.78 8.01 9.61
N ALA A 101 1.16 6.98 9.04
CA ALA A 101 -0.06 6.38 9.56
C ALA A 101 0.15 5.84 10.99
N LYS A 102 1.24 5.12 11.26
CA LYS A 102 1.59 4.64 12.60
C LYS A 102 1.72 5.78 13.61
N THR A 103 2.41 6.86 13.25
CA THR A 103 2.55 8.02 14.14
C THR A 103 1.20 8.71 14.36
N TYR A 104 0.37 8.84 13.32
CA TYR A 104 -0.99 9.37 13.46
C TYR A 104 -1.83 8.54 14.44
N ARG A 105 -1.86 7.22 14.26
CA ARG A 105 -2.59 6.27 15.14
C ARG A 105 -2.11 6.34 16.60
N ALA A 106 -0.82 6.58 16.82
CA ALA A 106 -0.26 6.72 18.16
C ALA A 106 -0.72 8.00 18.88
N ILE A 107 -1.13 9.04 18.14
CA ILE A 107 -1.67 10.28 18.69
C ILE A 107 -3.19 10.19 18.82
N PHE A 108 -3.85 9.61 17.82
CA PHE A 108 -5.30 9.44 17.76
C PHE A 108 -5.64 7.95 17.60
N PRO A 109 -5.77 7.21 18.71
CA PRO A 109 -6.27 5.85 18.70
C PRO A 109 -7.68 5.81 18.08
N SER A 110 -8.01 4.68 17.46
CA SER A 110 -9.24 4.42 16.69
C SER A 110 -9.90 3.27 17.39
N HIS A 111 -11.22 3.29 17.37
CA HIS A 111 -12.07 2.23 17.89
C HIS A 111 -12.78 1.50 16.74
N SER A 112 -12.23 1.55 15.53
CA SER A 112 -12.80 0.84 14.38
C SER A 112 -12.65 -0.68 14.56
N LEU A 113 -13.50 -1.43 13.86
CA LEU A 113 -13.43 -2.90 13.80
C LEU A 113 -12.13 -3.43 13.17
N LEU A 114 -11.37 -2.57 12.49
CA LEU A 114 -10.10 -2.93 11.84
C LEU A 114 -8.89 -2.63 12.72
N THR A 115 -9.09 -2.09 13.93
CA THR A 115 -7.99 -1.63 14.80
C THR A 115 -6.94 -2.70 15.03
N ASP A 116 -7.33 -3.93 15.38
CA ASP A 116 -6.39 -5.02 15.64
C ASP A 116 -5.57 -5.37 14.38
N ILE A 117 -6.23 -5.40 13.21
CA ILE A 117 -5.59 -5.69 11.92
C ILE A 117 -4.62 -4.58 11.54
N VAL A 118 -4.99 -3.33 11.78
CA VAL A 118 -4.15 -2.15 11.53
C VAL A 118 -2.95 -2.14 12.45
N ASP A 119 -3.13 -2.45 13.73
CA ASP A 119 -2.06 -2.47 14.71
C ASP A 119 -1.06 -3.59 14.42
N ASP A 120 -1.55 -4.78 14.03
CA ASP A 120 -0.71 -5.87 13.52
C ASP A 120 0.05 -5.46 12.26
N ALA A 121 -0.63 -4.85 11.28
CA ALA A 121 -0.04 -4.39 10.02
C ALA A 121 1.04 -3.31 10.22
N LEU A 122 0.93 -2.51 11.27
CA LEU A 122 1.87 -1.43 11.59
C LEU A 122 2.91 -1.84 12.63
N SER A 123 2.81 -3.03 13.23
CA SER A 123 3.67 -3.49 14.33
C SER A 123 5.16 -3.39 13.97
N ASP A 124 5.54 -3.89 12.79
CA ASP A 124 6.92 -3.95 12.29
C ASP A 124 7.48 -2.62 11.77
N ILE A 125 6.63 -1.61 11.54
CA ILE A 125 7.06 -0.30 11.01
C ILE A 125 7.71 0.51 12.13
N LYS A 126 8.98 0.90 12.00
CA LYS A 126 9.64 1.72 13.03
C LYS A 126 8.93 3.07 13.17
N LYS A 127 8.58 3.45 14.40
CA LYS A 127 8.09 4.80 14.71
C LYS A 127 9.23 5.79 14.48
N ILE A 128 8.95 6.92 13.86
CA ILE A 128 9.90 8.04 13.79
C ILE A 128 9.24 9.28 14.39
N GLU A 129 10.00 9.93 15.28
CA GLU A 129 9.66 11.20 15.92
C GLU A 129 10.09 12.42 15.07
N SER A 130 10.93 12.21 14.05
CA SER A 130 11.44 13.23 13.13
C SER A 130 11.01 12.95 11.69
N PHE A 131 9.83 13.42 11.30
CA PHE A 131 9.49 13.50 9.87
C PHE A 131 10.43 14.50 9.18
N GLU A 132 10.87 14.17 7.96
CA GLU A 132 11.79 15.02 7.18
C GLU A 132 11.14 16.34 6.70
N TYR A 133 9.82 16.48 6.83
CA TYR A 133 9.05 17.60 6.30
C TYR A 133 8.12 18.18 7.37
N ASP A 134 7.95 19.51 7.38
CA ASP A 134 7.05 20.23 8.29
C ASP A 134 5.59 20.08 7.82
N THR A 135 5.02 18.90 8.04
CA THR A 135 3.63 18.56 7.67
C THR A 135 2.64 18.87 8.81
N PRO A 136 1.32 19.00 8.54
CA PRO A 136 0.29 19.12 9.58
C PRO A 136 0.37 18.05 10.67
N LEU A 137 0.74 16.81 10.31
CA LEU A 137 1.00 15.74 11.27
C LEU A 137 2.17 16.08 12.22
N CYS A 138 3.24 16.70 11.73
CA CYS A 138 4.37 17.15 12.56
C CYS A 138 3.96 18.22 13.55
N CYS A 139 3.13 19.17 13.11
CA CYS A 139 2.58 20.20 13.98
C CYS A 139 1.74 19.58 15.11
N LEU A 140 0.93 18.56 14.81
CA LEU A 140 0.17 17.82 15.82
C LEU A 140 1.08 17.03 16.77
N VAL A 141 2.12 16.35 16.28
CA VAL A 141 3.11 15.66 17.11
C VAL A 141 3.77 16.63 18.09
N ARG A 142 4.24 17.79 17.60
CA ARG A 142 4.87 18.83 18.44
C ARG A 142 3.90 19.36 19.50
N SER A 143 2.64 19.61 19.13
CA SER A 143 1.61 20.08 20.05
C SER A 143 1.27 19.03 21.13
N ALA A 144 1.12 17.77 20.75
CA ALA A 144 0.88 16.66 21.67
C ALA A 144 2.07 16.41 22.63
N GLY A 145 3.30 16.54 22.13
CA GLY A 145 4.52 16.45 22.95
C GLY A 145 4.67 17.58 23.96
N ARG A 146 4.22 18.80 23.63
CA ARG A 146 4.18 19.93 24.58
C ARG A 146 3.16 19.72 25.70
N GLN A 147 1.99 19.14 25.39
CA GLN A 147 0.97 18.87 26.40
C GLN A 147 1.37 17.79 27.42
N LYS A 148 2.22 16.82 27.06
CA LYS A 148 2.71 15.80 28.00
C LYS A 148 3.73 16.31 29.02
N ASN A 149 4.28 17.51 28.81
CA ASN A 149 5.29 18.13 29.69
C ASN A 149 4.71 19.26 30.57
N LEU A 150 3.38 19.41 30.59
CA LEU A 150 2.61 20.29 31.48
C LEU A 150 1.82 19.42 32.46
#